data_AF-A0A6P4Y3A1-F1
#
_entry.id   AF-A0A6P4Y3A1-F1
#
_cell.length_a   1.000
_cell.length_b   1.000
_cell.length_c   1.000
_cell.angle_alpha   90.00
_cell.angle_beta   90.00
_cell.angle_gamma   90.00
#
_symmetry.space_group_name_H-M   'P 1'
#
loop_
_entity.id
_entity.type
_entity.pdbx_description
1 polymer ?
#
loop_
_entity_poly.entity_id
_entity_poly.type
_entity_poly.pdbx_seq_one_letter_code
_entity_poly.pdbx_strand_id
1 'polypeptide(L)'
;MLKTGVREGPNKGKSFYMCSQMPQSCGFTTPASPPPFVCLKHAGKTIELQKTRDKENQLWLCYRCQVTKDATKGEGWCGKILYTIPPETTSDSDSSDSEEYEDADGGKKLMTQIEDIEKAIKSIDLGASQSQPQGASGGHGRQQQPSKHQPQGT
;
A
#
# COMPACT_ATOMS: atom_id res chain seq x y z
N MET A 1 1.10 11.08 -16.09
CA MET A 1 2.34 10.64 -15.40
C MET A 1 2.31 11.14 -13.96
N LEU A 2 2.45 10.26 -12.96
CA LEU A 2 2.67 10.68 -11.56
C LEU A 2 4.16 10.93 -11.34
N LYS A 3 4.51 12.01 -10.64
CA LYS A 3 5.89 12.35 -10.26
C LYS A 3 5.94 12.93 -8.84
N THR A 4 7.07 12.76 -8.16
CA THR A 4 7.36 13.41 -6.87
C THR A 4 8.52 14.37 -7.04
N GLY A 5 8.37 15.60 -6.54
CA GLY A 5 9.41 16.63 -6.64
C GLY A 5 10.57 16.34 -5.69
N VAL A 6 11.75 16.05 -6.25
CA VAL A 6 13.00 15.82 -5.49
C VAL A 6 13.95 17.02 -5.50
N ARG A 7 13.70 18.00 -6.38
CA ARG A 7 14.50 19.23 -6.49
C ARG A 7 13.97 20.30 -5.54
N GLU A 8 14.85 21.20 -5.12
CA GLU A 8 14.45 22.39 -4.38
C GLU A 8 13.41 23.22 -5.16
N GLY A 9 12.44 23.75 -4.42
CA GLY A 9 11.35 24.57 -4.96
C GLY A 9 9.98 24.24 -4.35
N PRO A 10 8.91 24.89 -4.84
CA PRO A 10 7.56 24.77 -4.27
C PRO A 10 6.97 23.36 -4.25
N ASN A 11 7.50 22.50 -5.13
CA ASN A 11 7.07 21.11 -5.31
C ASN A 11 7.97 20.09 -4.61
N LYS A 12 9.01 20.52 -3.88
CA LYS A 12 9.88 19.61 -3.13
C LYS A 12 9.06 18.79 -2.13
N GLY A 13 9.21 17.47 -2.17
CA GLY A 13 8.49 16.53 -1.30
C GLY A 13 7.00 16.38 -1.63
N LYS A 14 6.48 17.04 -2.67
CA LYS A 14 5.08 16.92 -3.10
C LYS A 14 4.97 16.01 -4.30
N SER A 15 3.92 15.20 -4.31
CA SER A 15 3.52 14.38 -5.46
C SER A 15 2.57 15.20 -6.34
N PHE A 16 2.67 15.05 -7.66
CA PHE A 16 1.79 15.69 -8.62
C PHE A 16 1.65 14.84 -9.88
N TYR A 17 0.47 14.85 -10.47
CA TYR A 17 0.23 14.32 -11.80
C TYR A 17 0.60 15.37 -12.83
N MET A 18 1.25 14.95 -13.91
CA MET A 18 1.57 15.78 -15.06
C MET A 18 1.27 15.05 -16.37
N CYS A 19 1.10 15.79 -17.46
CA CYS A 19 0.90 15.20 -18.79
C CYS A 19 2.05 14.23 -19.14
N SER A 20 1.71 13.04 -19.65
CA SER A 20 2.69 12.05 -20.12
C SER A 20 3.12 12.26 -21.57
N GLN A 21 2.40 13.07 -22.34
CA GLN A 21 2.79 13.38 -23.72
C GLN A 21 4.05 14.25 -23.67
N MET A 22 5.16 13.69 -24.10
CA MET A 22 6.46 14.35 -24.24
C MET A 22 6.92 14.12 -25.68
N PRO A 23 7.50 15.14 -26.35
CA PRO A 23 7.80 16.49 -25.85
C PRO A 23 6.60 17.48 -25.85
N GLN A 24 5.47 17.11 -26.46
CA GLN A 24 4.26 17.95 -26.57
C GLN A 24 3.42 17.91 -25.28
N SER A 25 3.96 18.39 -24.16
CA SER A 25 3.21 18.43 -22.91
C SER A 25 2.14 19.51 -22.96
N CYS A 26 0.89 19.18 -22.68
CA CYS A 26 -0.23 20.15 -22.63
C CYS A 26 -0.23 21.05 -21.38
N GLY A 27 0.85 21.05 -20.58
CA GLY A 27 0.94 21.84 -19.34
C GLY A 27 0.14 21.31 -18.15
N PHE A 28 -0.69 20.28 -18.33
CA PHE A 28 -1.46 19.67 -17.24
C PHE A 28 -0.54 19.28 -16.07
N THR A 29 -0.83 19.86 -14.90
CA THR A 29 -0.20 19.54 -13.62
C THR A 29 -1.24 19.66 -12.49
N THR A 30 -1.41 18.63 -11.66
CA THR A 30 -2.29 18.67 -10.49
C THR A 30 -1.64 18.01 -9.28
N PRO A 31 -1.80 18.54 -8.05
CA PRO A 31 -1.29 17.90 -6.83
C PRO A 31 -1.80 16.46 -6.67
N ALA A 32 -0.99 15.63 -6.03
CA ALA A 32 -1.37 14.28 -5.65
C ALA A 32 -1.22 14.11 -4.13
N SER A 33 -2.15 13.39 -3.53
CA SER A 33 -2.20 13.09 -2.08
C SER A 33 -1.10 12.16 -1.52
N PRO A 34 -0.43 11.28 -2.30
CA PRO A 34 0.53 10.34 -1.71
C PRO A 34 1.70 11.05 -1.02
N PRO A 35 2.09 10.61 0.20
CA PRO A 35 3.24 11.17 0.90
C PRO A 35 4.54 10.91 0.12
N PRO A 36 5.59 11.69 0.38
CA PRO A 36 6.90 11.45 -0.23
C PRO A 36 7.47 10.09 0.21
N PHE A 37 7.91 9.30 -0.76
CA PHE A 37 8.49 7.98 -0.53
C PHE A 37 10.02 8.08 -0.36
N VAL A 38 10.58 7.18 0.47
CA VAL A 38 12.03 7.07 0.68
C VAL A 38 12.63 5.94 -0.16
N CYS A 39 13.90 6.10 -0.51
CA CYS A 39 14.60 5.15 -1.35
C CYS A 39 14.98 3.90 -0.56
N LEU A 40 14.50 2.75 -1.03
CA LEU A 40 14.84 1.44 -0.45
C LEU A 40 16.32 1.07 -0.60
N LYS A 41 17.05 1.73 -1.51
CA LYS A 41 18.47 1.49 -1.77
C LYS A 41 19.40 2.53 -1.11
N HIS A 42 18.89 3.74 -0.85
CA HIS A 42 19.68 4.86 -0.33
C HIS A 42 18.94 5.50 0.84
N ALA A 43 19.36 5.17 2.06
CA ALA A 43 18.73 5.63 3.29
C ALA A 43 18.61 7.17 3.34
N GLY A 44 17.43 7.66 3.74
CA GLY A 44 17.15 9.09 3.88
C GLY A 44 17.02 9.87 2.57
N LYS A 45 17.08 9.21 1.40
CA LYS A 45 16.89 9.87 0.10
C LYS A 45 15.45 9.72 -0.38
N THR A 46 14.78 10.82 -0.69
CA THR A 46 13.46 10.80 -1.33
C THR A 46 13.56 10.28 -2.77
N ILE A 47 12.53 9.57 -3.22
CA ILE A 47 12.44 9.05 -4.60
C ILE A 47 11.47 9.87 -5.44
N GLU A 48 11.78 9.97 -6.74
CA GLU A 48 10.78 10.22 -7.76
C GLU A 48 10.17 8.89 -8.21
N LEU A 49 8.86 8.88 -8.38
CA LEU A 49 8.08 7.77 -8.91
C LEU A 49 7.67 8.07 -10.35
N GLN A 50 7.58 7.03 -11.18
CA GLN A 50 7.03 7.12 -12.53
C GLN A 50 6.28 5.83 -12.87
N LYS A 51 5.04 5.96 -13.31
CA LYS A 51 4.25 4.85 -13.85
C LYS A 51 4.63 4.60 -15.31
N THR A 52 4.95 3.36 -15.67
CA THR A 52 5.33 2.94 -17.02
C THR A 52 4.64 1.64 -17.38
N ARG A 53 4.28 1.42 -18.64
CA ARG A 53 3.79 0.13 -19.14
C ARG A 53 4.90 -0.60 -19.87
N ASP A 54 4.92 -1.93 -19.78
CA ASP A 54 5.82 -2.77 -20.58
C ASP A 54 5.16 -3.24 -21.89
N LYS A 55 5.85 -4.14 -22.60
CA LYS A 55 5.38 -4.71 -23.89
C LYS A 55 4.16 -5.61 -23.73
N GLU A 56 3.93 -6.15 -22.54
CA GLU A 56 2.80 -7.00 -22.19
C GLU A 56 1.65 -6.18 -21.57
N ASN A 57 1.74 -4.84 -21.68
CA ASN A 57 0.79 -3.89 -21.13
C ASN A 57 0.67 -3.93 -19.59
N GLN A 58 1.62 -4.54 -18.88
CA GLN A 58 1.65 -4.56 -17.42
C GLN A 58 2.11 -3.20 -16.90
N LEU A 59 1.44 -2.73 -15.84
CA LEU A 59 1.74 -1.45 -15.24
C LEU A 59 2.82 -1.61 -14.16
N TRP A 60 3.90 -0.85 -14.31
CA TRP A 60 5.03 -0.81 -13.39
C TRP A 60 5.14 0.56 -12.75
N LEU A 61 5.49 0.56 -11.46
CA LEU A 61 5.89 1.76 -10.74
C LEU A 61 7.41 1.76 -10.59
N CYS A 62 8.07 2.53 -11.43
CA CYS A 62 9.52 2.73 -11.41
C CYS A 62 9.88 3.83 -10.41
N TYR A 63 10.97 3.65 -9.67
CA TYR A 63 11.40 4.61 -8.65
C TYR A 63 12.91 4.87 -8.70
N ARG A 64 13.31 6.11 -8.43
CA ARG A 64 14.72 6.47 -8.30
C ARG A 64 14.94 7.66 -7.39
N CYS A 65 16.06 7.68 -6.68
CA CYS A 65 16.47 8.84 -5.88
C CYS A 65 17.45 9.72 -6.66
N GLN A 66 17.73 10.90 -6.10
CA GLN A 66 18.67 11.87 -6.67
C GLN A 66 20.07 11.28 -6.88
N VAL A 67 20.54 10.41 -5.96
CA VAL A 67 21.86 9.75 -6.06
C VAL A 67 21.98 8.94 -7.37
N THR A 68 21.03 8.05 -7.63
CA THR A 68 21.02 7.25 -8.86
C THR A 68 20.79 8.12 -10.09
N LYS A 69 19.92 9.11 -9.99
CA LYS A 69 19.63 10.03 -11.09
C LYS A 69 20.89 10.77 -11.53
N ASP A 70 21.68 11.28 -10.60
CA ASP A 70 22.92 12.00 -10.91
C ASP A 70 24.00 11.06 -11.43
N ALA A 71 24.17 9.89 -10.80
CA ALA A 71 25.15 8.88 -11.23
C ALA A 71 24.91 8.36 -12.66
N THR A 72 23.67 8.41 -13.14
CA THR A 72 23.26 7.85 -14.44
C THR A 72 22.80 8.92 -15.44
N LYS A 73 23.11 10.19 -15.17
CA LYS A 73 22.70 11.33 -16.02
C LYS A 73 21.19 11.36 -16.34
N GLY A 74 20.37 10.85 -15.43
CA GLY A 74 18.91 10.84 -15.53
C GLY A 74 18.29 9.57 -16.14
N GLU A 75 19.09 8.59 -16.54
CA GLU A 75 18.59 7.38 -17.23
C GLU A 75 18.30 6.19 -16.30
N GLY A 76 19.02 6.09 -15.18
CA GLY A 76 18.96 4.95 -14.28
C GLY A 76 17.79 4.97 -13.30
N TRP A 77 17.42 3.78 -12.81
CA TRP A 77 16.37 3.58 -11.81
C TRP A 77 16.91 2.85 -10.56
N CYS A 78 16.40 3.17 -9.37
CA CYS A 78 16.73 2.41 -8.17
C CYS A 78 15.97 1.07 -8.11
N GLY A 79 14.82 0.98 -8.78
CA GLY A 79 14.03 -0.24 -8.92
C GLY A 79 12.67 0.01 -9.56
N LYS A 80 11.89 -1.07 -9.68
CA LYS A 80 10.51 -1.06 -10.14
C LYS A 80 9.69 -2.08 -9.36
N ILE A 81 8.42 -1.79 -9.13
CA ILE A 81 7.47 -2.72 -8.53
C ILE A 81 6.26 -2.89 -9.46
N LEU A 82 5.69 -4.09 -9.47
CA LEU A 82 4.45 -4.34 -10.22
C LEU A 82 3.34 -3.52 -9.58
N TYR A 83 2.61 -2.75 -10.39
CA TYR A 83 1.50 -1.94 -9.93
C TYR A 83 0.20 -2.66 -10.24
N THR A 84 -0.36 -3.32 -9.23
CA THR A 84 -1.71 -3.88 -9.29
C THR A 84 -2.70 -2.84 -8.79
N ILE A 85 -3.76 -2.58 -9.57
CA ILE A 85 -4.90 -1.81 -9.09
C ILE A 85 -5.75 -2.81 -8.29
N PRO A 86 -5.93 -2.63 -6.97
CA PRO A 86 -6.83 -3.50 -6.22
C PRO A 86 -8.25 -3.39 -6.81
N PRO A 87 -8.96 -4.51 -6.95
CA PRO A 87 -10.24 -4.56 -7.64
C PRO A 87 -11.40 -4.03 -6.78
N GLU A 88 -11.38 -2.77 -6.31
CA GLU A 88 -12.59 -2.14 -5.73
C GLU A 88 -12.41 -0.65 -5.39
N THR A 89 -12.88 0.21 -6.31
CA THR A 89 -13.90 1.25 -6.12
C THR A 89 -13.91 2.08 -7.41
N THR A 90 -14.79 1.70 -8.33
CA THR A 90 -15.32 2.62 -9.34
C THR A 90 -15.91 3.81 -8.58
N SER A 91 -15.11 4.85 -8.37
CA SER A 91 -15.59 6.16 -7.98
C SER A 91 -15.65 6.98 -9.26
N ASP A 92 -16.88 7.21 -9.65
CA ASP A 92 -17.35 7.97 -10.80
C ASP A 92 -16.62 9.30 -10.96
N SER A 93 -16.05 9.52 -12.16
CA SER A 93 -15.83 10.82 -12.79
C SER A 93 -15.25 10.60 -14.19
N ASP A 94 -16.11 10.26 -15.17
CA ASP A 94 -16.34 11.11 -16.34
C ASP A 94 -17.55 10.58 -17.12
N SER A 95 -18.57 11.43 -17.24
CA SER A 95 -19.80 11.19 -17.98
C SER A 95 -19.58 11.44 -19.46
N SER A 96 -19.87 10.45 -20.31
CA SER A 96 -20.30 10.51 -21.73
C SER A 96 -20.24 9.06 -22.21
N ASP A 97 -21.17 8.46 -22.93
CA ASP A 97 -22.46 8.79 -23.51
C ASP A 97 -23.08 7.40 -23.80
N SER A 98 -24.41 7.35 -23.85
CA SER A 98 -25.30 6.21 -24.09
C SER A 98 -24.72 5.00 -24.85
N GLU A 99 -24.93 3.77 -24.33
CA GLU A 99 -25.57 2.66 -25.06
C GLU A 99 -26.31 1.74 -24.08
N GLU A 100 -27.59 1.52 -24.38
CA GLU A 100 -28.55 0.65 -23.73
C GLU A 100 -28.17 -0.83 -23.93
N TYR A 101 -28.07 -1.60 -22.84
CA TYR A 101 -28.07 -3.06 -22.91
C TYR A 101 -28.91 -3.62 -21.76
N GLU A 102 -30.14 -3.99 -22.12
CA GLU A 102 -31.00 -4.88 -21.35
C GLU A 102 -30.33 -6.26 -21.25
N ASP A 103 -29.82 -6.64 -20.08
CA ASP A 103 -29.73 -8.06 -19.71
C ASP A 103 -29.74 -8.25 -18.19
N ALA A 104 -30.83 -8.82 -17.70
CA ALA A 104 -31.15 -8.98 -16.29
C ALA A 104 -30.74 -10.37 -15.77
N ASP A 105 -29.47 -10.57 -15.39
CA ASP A 105 -29.11 -11.79 -14.63
C ASP A 105 -27.99 -11.65 -13.58
N GLY A 106 -27.12 -10.62 -13.65
CA GLY A 106 -25.95 -10.52 -12.76
C GLY A 106 -26.20 -9.99 -11.34
N GLY A 107 -27.16 -9.09 -11.16
CA GLY A 107 -27.36 -8.36 -9.89
C GLY A 107 -27.92 -9.19 -8.73
N LYS A 108 -28.70 -10.24 -9.04
CA LYS A 108 -29.35 -11.09 -8.03
C LYS A 108 -28.37 -11.97 -7.26
N LYS A 109 -27.28 -12.43 -7.90
CA LYS A 109 -26.29 -13.30 -7.26
C LYS A 109 -25.47 -12.57 -6.18
N LEU A 110 -25.25 -11.27 -6.34
CA LEU A 110 -24.47 -10.46 -5.41
C LEU A 110 -25.27 -10.14 -4.13
N MET A 111 -26.55 -9.77 -4.28
CA MET A 111 -27.45 -9.51 -3.14
C MET A 111 -27.58 -10.73 -2.22
N THR A 112 -27.74 -11.93 -2.79
CA THR A 112 -27.84 -13.16 -1.99
C THR A 112 -26.55 -13.49 -1.23
N GLN A 113 -25.37 -13.21 -1.80
CA GLN A 113 -24.10 -13.40 -1.09
C GLN A 113 -23.93 -12.42 0.08
N ILE A 114 -24.39 -11.19 -0.07
CA ILE A 114 -24.33 -10.18 1.01
C ILE A 114 -25.25 -10.59 2.17
N GLU A 115 -26.47 -11.05 1.88
CA GLU A 115 -27.42 -11.51 2.92
C GLU A 115 -26.89 -12.73 3.69
N ASP A 116 -26.28 -13.70 3.01
CA ASP A 116 -25.69 -14.88 3.65
C ASP A 116 -24.51 -14.52 4.58
N ILE A 117 -23.69 -13.52 4.20
CA ILE A 117 -22.59 -13.02 5.02
C ILE A 117 -23.12 -12.30 6.27
N GLU A 118 -24.14 -11.44 6.13
CA GLU A 118 -24.73 -10.77 7.30
C GLU A 118 -25.36 -11.77 8.28
N LYS A 119 -25.97 -12.84 7.77
CA LYS A 119 -26.56 -13.90 8.58
C LYS A 119 -25.50 -14.69 9.35
N ALA A 120 -24.35 -14.97 8.72
CA ALA A 120 -23.24 -15.63 9.37
C ALA A 120 -22.68 -14.80 10.54
N ILE A 121 -22.51 -13.49 10.35
CA ILE A 121 -21.98 -12.59 11.39
C ILE A 121 -22.92 -12.55 12.61
N LYS A 122 -24.24 -12.47 12.39
CA LYS A 122 -25.24 -12.44 13.48
C LYS A 122 -25.27 -13.73 14.33
N SER A 123 -24.79 -14.85 13.79
CA SER A 123 -24.79 -16.14 14.51
C SER A 123 -23.61 -16.34 15.47
N ILE A 124 -22.57 -15.52 15.36
CA ILE A 124 -21.34 -15.66 16.16
C ILE A 124 -21.49 -15.05 17.56
N ASP A 125 -22.44 -14.13 17.76
CA ASP A 125 -22.58 -13.34 19.01
C ASP A 125 -23.28 -14.07 20.18
N LEU A 126 -23.78 -15.30 19.99
CA LEU A 126 -24.48 -16.04 21.05
C LEU A 126 -23.63 -17.11 21.78
N GLY A 127 -22.32 -17.14 21.54
CA GLY A 127 -21.43 -18.20 22.06
C GLY A 127 -20.55 -17.85 23.26
N ALA A 128 -20.67 -16.65 23.84
CA ALA A 128 -19.76 -16.19 24.90
C ALA A 128 -20.50 -15.88 26.21
N SER A 129 -21.04 -16.90 26.88
CA SER A 129 -21.46 -16.79 28.28
C SER A 129 -21.57 -18.17 28.94
N GLN A 130 -20.50 -18.58 29.65
CA GLN A 130 -20.61 -19.29 30.93
C GLN A 130 -19.26 -19.27 31.68
N SER A 131 -19.15 -18.33 32.62
CA SER A 131 -18.57 -18.42 33.99
C SER A 131 -18.68 -19.83 34.63
N GLN A 132 -17.84 -20.34 35.53
CA GLN A 132 -17.10 -19.80 36.69
C GLN A 132 -16.11 -20.90 37.28
N PRO A 133 -15.33 -20.63 38.36
CA PRO A 133 -14.10 -21.33 38.76
C PRO A 133 -14.26 -22.36 39.89
N GLN A 134 -13.23 -23.19 40.13
CA GLN A 134 -12.93 -23.79 41.45
C GLN A 134 -11.41 -23.94 41.66
N GLY A 135 -10.93 -23.42 42.78
CA GLY A 135 -9.58 -23.66 43.31
C GLY A 135 -9.56 -24.72 44.41
N ALA A 136 -8.38 -25.29 44.65
CA ALA A 136 -7.90 -25.96 45.88
C ALA A 136 -6.47 -26.47 45.57
N SER A 137 -5.39 -25.84 46.05
CA SER A 137 -4.74 -25.95 47.38
C SER A 137 -3.66 -27.06 47.48
N GLY A 138 -2.45 -26.64 47.87
CA GLY A 138 -1.36 -27.47 48.44
C GLY A 138 -0.31 -27.94 47.41
N GLY A 139 1.00 -27.81 47.60
CA GLY A 139 1.81 -27.27 48.69
C GLY A 139 3.31 -27.39 48.38
N HIS A 140 4.09 -26.58 49.09
CA HIS A 140 5.50 -26.74 49.50
C HIS A 140 6.60 -27.08 48.46
N GLY A 141 7.54 -26.15 48.30
CA GLY A 141 8.84 -26.39 47.66
C GLY A 141 9.76 -25.16 47.66
N ARG A 142 10.23 -24.78 48.85
CA ARG A 142 11.17 -23.70 49.14
C ARG A 142 12.57 -24.01 48.58
N GLN A 143 13.22 -23.03 47.92
CA GLN A 143 14.59 -22.50 48.19
C GLN A 143 15.23 -21.92 46.90
N GLN A 144 15.37 -20.59 46.83
CA GLN A 144 16.60 -19.77 47.01
C GLN A 144 17.42 -19.53 45.72
N GLN A 145 17.43 -18.25 45.29
CA GLN A 145 18.49 -17.61 44.48
C GLN A 145 19.67 -17.18 45.40
N PRO A 146 20.71 -16.40 44.98
CA PRO A 146 21.38 -16.17 43.67
C PRO A 146 22.93 -16.22 43.77
N SER A 147 23.67 -16.20 42.64
CA SER A 147 24.78 -15.24 42.35
C SER A 147 25.86 -15.72 41.36
N LYS A 148 26.12 -14.86 40.36
CA LYS A 148 27.41 -14.32 39.86
C LYS A 148 28.63 -15.25 39.72
N HIS A 149 29.20 -15.33 38.51
CA HIS A 149 30.53 -14.76 38.15
C HIS A 149 30.96 -15.11 36.72
N GLN A 150 31.41 -14.08 36.00
CA GLN A 150 32.40 -14.09 34.91
C GLN A 150 33.77 -13.79 35.58
N PRO A 151 34.94 -14.31 35.12
CA PRO A 151 35.71 -13.65 34.06
C PRO A 151 36.49 -14.55 33.09
N GLN A 152 36.98 -13.86 32.07
CA GLN A 152 37.82 -14.26 30.95
C GLN A 152 39.16 -14.84 31.40
N GLY A 153 39.68 -15.79 30.62
CA GLY A 153 41.05 -16.30 30.72
C GLY A 153 41.78 -16.08 29.39
N THR A 154 42.82 -15.25 29.50
CA THR A 154 44.06 -15.05 28.70
C THR A 154 44.28 -15.86 27.43
#